data_AF-A0A2A4XAI3-F1
#
_entry.id   AF-A0A2A4XAI3-F1
#
_cell.length_a   1.000
_cell.length_b   1.000
_cell.length_c   1.000
_cell.angle_alpha   90.00
_cell.angle_beta   90.00
_cell.angle_gamma   90.00
#
_symmetry.space_group_name_H-M   'P 1'
#
loop_
_entity.id
_entity.type
_entity.pdbx_description
1 polymer ?
#
loop_
_entity_poly.entity_id
_entity_poly.type
_entity_poly.pdbx_seq_one_letter_code
_entity_poly.pdbx_strand_id
1 'polypeptide(L)' 'MSRESGDRYHCDSCGAELVYEKPCPCGDNMMHSEICCGKQMTKIDGCTAGPTRPTTADY' A
#
# COMPACT_ATOMS: atom_id res chain seq x y z
N MET A 1 -9.55 -3.60 3.48
CA MET A 1 -8.86 -2.42 4.03
C MET A 1 -9.27 -1.20 3.24
N SER A 2 -9.99 -0.28 3.86
CA SER A 2 -10.32 1.03 3.31
C SER A 2 -9.05 1.87 3.16
N ARG A 3 -8.91 2.59 2.05
CA ARG A 3 -7.79 3.53 1.82
C ARG A 3 -8.16 4.88 2.42
N GLU A 4 -7.24 5.48 3.15
CA GLU A 4 -7.41 6.80 3.75
C GLU A 4 -6.97 7.90 2.78
N SER A 5 -7.49 9.11 3.00
CA SER A 5 -7.01 10.27 2.23
C SER A 5 -5.56 10.55 2.60
N GLY A 6 -4.69 10.68 1.62
CA GLY A 6 -3.26 10.85 1.79
C GLY A 6 -2.45 9.58 1.59
N ASP A 7 -3.09 8.40 1.46
CA ASP A 7 -2.37 7.18 1.09
C ASP A 7 -1.71 7.33 -0.29
N ARG A 8 -0.43 6.94 -0.37
CA ARG A 8 0.37 7.01 -1.59
C ARG A 8 0.80 5.63 -2.04
N TYR A 9 0.84 5.41 -3.35
CA TYR A 9 1.30 4.17 -3.98
C TYR A 9 2.30 4.50 -5.07
N HIS A 10 3.39 3.74 -5.15
CA HIS A 10 4.42 3.89 -6.18
C HIS A 10 4.41 2.71 -7.15
N CYS A 11 4.58 3.01 -8.43
CA CYS A 11 4.94 2.03 -9.44
C CYS A 11 6.45 2.06 -9.70
N ASP A 12 7.15 1.01 -9.27
CA ASP A 12 8.60 0.86 -9.48
C ASP A 12 8.99 0.74 -10.97
N SER A 13 8.05 0.34 -11.84
CA SER A 13 8.35 0.10 -13.27
C SER A 13 8.30 1.37 -14.14
N CYS A 14 7.46 2.34 -13.80
CA CYS A 14 7.34 3.59 -14.57
C CYS A 14 7.55 4.86 -13.74
N GLY A 15 7.69 4.72 -12.41
CA GLY A 15 7.83 5.85 -11.48
C GLY A 15 6.52 6.56 -11.16
N ALA A 16 5.36 6.04 -11.59
CA ALA A 16 4.07 6.68 -11.33
C ALA A 16 3.71 6.64 -9.84
N GLU A 17 3.13 7.74 -9.35
CA GLU A 17 2.61 7.85 -7.99
C GLU A 17 1.09 8.01 -8.03
N LEU A 18 0.39 7.18 -7.26
CA LEU A 18 -1.05 7.27 -7.05
C LEU A 18 -1.29 7.78 -5.64
N VAL A 19 -2.02 8.90 -5.54
CA VAL A 19 -2.35 9.54 -4.27
C VAL A 19 -3.85 9.50 -4.08
N TYR A 20 -4.31 8.97 -2.96
CA TYR A 20 -5.72 9.00 -2.59
C TYR A 20 -6.07 10.39 -2.06
N GLU A 21 -6.68 11.23 -2.90
CA GLU A 21 -7.15 12.56 -2.46
C GLU A 21 -8.40 12.48 -1.56
N LYS A 22 -9.14 11.36 -1.63
CA LYS A 22 -10.36 11.09 -0.87
C LYS A 22 -10.34 9.66 -0.37
N PRO A 23 -11.03 9.34 0.75
CA PRO A 23 -11.05 7.98 1.24
C PRO A 23 -11.89 7.13 0.28
N CYS A 24 -11.46 5.89 0.04
CA CYS A 24 -12.28 4.98 -0.75
C CYS A 24 -13.55 4.67 0.04
N PRO A 25 -14.76 4.78 -0.52
CA PRO A 25 -16.02 4.40 0.13
C PRO A 25 -16.18 2.86 0.27
N CYS A 26 -15.07 2.14 0.18
CA CYS A 26 -14.96 0.73 -0.08
C CYS A 26 -14.79 0.04 1.30
N GLY A 27 -15.78 -0.76 1.68
CA GLY A 27 -15.78 -1.48 2.96
C GLY A 27 -14.70 -2.56 3.03
N ASP A 28 -14.45 -3.10 4.22
CA ASP A 28 -13.35 -4.04 4.49
C ASP A 28 -13.34 -5.32 3.63
N ASN A 29 -14.48 -5.68 3.04
CA ASN A 29 -14.66 -6.85 2.20
C ASN A 29 -14.23 -6.68 0.73
N MET A 30 -13.86 -5.46 0.29
CA MET A 30 -13.37 -5.21 -1.06
C MET A 30 -11.84 -5.08 -1.08
N MET A 31 -11.18 -5.97 -1.83
CA MET A 31 -9.74 -5.89 -2.07
C MET A 31 -9.48 -4.82 -3.14
N HIS A 32 -8.65 -3.84 -2.80
CA HIS A 32 -8.17 -2.85 -3.76
C HIS A 32 -6.95 -3.41 -4.50
N SER A 33 -7.05 -3.40 -5.82
CA SER A 33 -5.94 -3.72 -6.70
C SER A 33 -5.47 -2.45 -7.40
N GLU A 34 -4.54 -1.73 -6.78
CA GLU A 34 -3.84 -0.64 -7.44
C GLU A 34 -2.83 -1.24 -8.43
N ILE A 35 -3.20 -1.41 -9.70
CA ILE A 35 -2.34 -2.05 -10.72
C ILE A 35 -1.78 -0.99 -11.67
N CYS A 36 -0.46 -0.96 -11.82
CA CYS A 36 0.24 -0.15 -12.81
C CYS A 36 1.32 -0.99 -13.51
N CYS A 37 1.47 -0.84 -14.83
CA CYS A 37 2.39 -1.64 -15.65
C CYS A 37 2.20 -3.18 -15.52
N GLY A 38 0.97 -3.63 -15.22
CA GLY A 38 0.65 -5.05 -15.02
C GLY A 38 1.11 -5.62 -13.67
N LYS A 39 1.55 -4.76 -12.74
CA LYS A 39 1.98 -5.15 -11.38
C LYS A 39 1.17 -4.39 -10.33
N GLN A 40 0.98 -5.01 -9.17
CA GLN A 40 0.43 -4.31 -8.00
C GLN A 40 1.40 -3.21 -7.56
N MET A 41 0.90 -2.00 -7.33
CA MET A 41 1.67 -0.87 -6.82
C MET A 41 2.00 -1.05 -5.33
N THR A 42 3.14 -0.49 -4.92
CA THR A 42 3.61 -0.57 -3.53
C THR A 42 3.10 0.64 -2.76
N LYS A 43 2.42 0.41 -1.63
CA LYS A 43 2.03 1.49 -0.72
C LYS A 43 3.28 2.17 -0.14
N ILE A 44 3.36 3.48 -0.26
CA ILE A 44 4.38 4.31 0.38
C ILE A 44 3.74 4.92 1.64
N ASP A 45 3.77 4.19 2.75
CA ASP A 45 3.41 4.77 4.03
C ASP A 45 4.49 5.80 4.43
N GLY A 46 4.09 7.07 4.57
CA GLY A 46 4.98 8.15 5.00
C GLY A 46 5.54 8.00 6.43
N CYS A 47 5.20 6.90 7.12
CA CYS A 47 5.84 6.48 8.36
C CYS A 47 6.17 4.98 8.25
N THR A 48 7.46 4.71 8.17
CA THR A 48 8.11 3.41 8.04
C THR A 48 7.52 2.35 8.99
N ALA A 49 6.66 1.47 8.49
CA ALA A 49 6.53 0.14 9.06
C ALA A 49 7.74 -0.66 8.56
N GLY A 50 8.84 -0.61 9.31
CA GLY A 50 10.06 -1.36 9.03
C GLY A 50 9.80 -2.88 8.93
N PRO A 51 10.78 -3.65 8.43
CA PRO A 51 10.62 -5.07 8.20
C PRO A 51 10.22 -5.77 9.50
N THR A 52 9.09 -6.49 9.48
CA THR A 52 8.72 -7.43 10.54
C THR A 52 9.81 -8.50 10.59
N ARG A 53 10.86 -8.28 11.40
CA ARG A 53 11.80 -9.34 11.80
C ARG A 53 10.96 -10.39 12.52
N PRO A 54 10.82 -11.63 12.02
CA PRO A 54 10.32 -12.70 12.86
C PRO A 54 11.34 -12.89 13.99
N THR A 55 10.93 -12.71 15.24
CA THR A 55 11.76 -13.06 16.39
C THR A 55 11.80 -14.59 16.45
N THR A 56 12.87 -15.20 15.96
CA THR A 56 13.15 -16.61 16.22
C THR A 56 13.33 -16.75 17.74
N ALA A 57 12.31 -17.28 18.41
CA ALA A 57 12.42 -17.75 19.78
C ALA A 57 13.12 -19.11 19.73
N ASP A 58 14.42 -19.11 20.01
CA ASP A 58 15.21 -20.29 20.35
C ASP A 58 15.46 -20.23 21.86
N TYR A 59 14.69 -21.01 22.61
CA TYR A 59 15.02 -21.48 23.96
C TYR A 59 14.21 -22.73 24.31
#